data_AF-X1E1M5-F1
#
_entry.id   AF-X1E1M5-F1
#
_cell.length_a   1.000
_cell.length_b   1.000
_cell.length_c   1.000
_cell.angle_alpha   90.00
_cell.angle_beta   90.00
_cell.angle_gamma   90.00
#
_symmetry.space_group_name_H-M   'P 1'
#
loop_
_entity.id
_entity.type
_entity.pdbx_description
1 polymer ?
#
loop_
_entity_poly.entity_id
_entity_poly.type
_entity_poly.pdbx_seq_one_letter_code
_entity_poly.pdbx_strand_id
1 'polypeptide(L)'
;YMISNLFIFIIATLDKLNNFQNIIQGIGLALLTILIPLAIAVLADIYQKRKDKEKEFVYLDLHVILDNVFNIKLLILSVFLIFLPMFFWDILIGSYKLITIILSSFGIILVTVIIIKVYHWIKGNIFDFRFSYLKRVKKYDDLGIVWKSIWEVAKIDFQKEKEFCKVFFSKIDHLLGLPKNSLEITSKLLNDFYNFINERSIVLLVVPENTFPKILEWHFKVWQNKYIYIKKYLNNKDKLKSYLNYSEILRVLHS
;
A
#
# COMPACT_ATOMS: atom_id res chain seq x y z
N TYR A 1 30.68 -9.04 -34.48
CA TYR A 1 32.12 -9.00 -34.13
C TYR A 1 32.48 -7.81 -33.22
N MET A 2 32.22 -6.56 -33.61
CA MET A 2 32.61 -5.37 -32.83
C MET A 2 32.02 -5.31 -31.40
N ILE A 3 30.75 -5.69 -31.24
CA ILE A 3 30.07 -5.75 -29.93
C ILE A 3 30.70 -6.80 -29.00
N SER A 4 31.09 -7.96 -29.54
CA SER A 4 31.70 -9.05 -28.77
C SER A 4 33.09 -8.67 -28.25
N ASN A 5 33.89 -7.95 -29.05
CA ASN A 5 35.20 -7.45 -28.62
C ASN A 5 35.08 -6.37 -27.53
N LEU A 6 34.07 -5.50 -27.61
CA LEU A 6 33.80 -4.51 -26.56
C LEU A 6 33.47 -5.18 -25.22
N PHE A 7 32.65 -6.24 -25.24
CA PHE A 7 32.30 -6.99 -24.03
C PHE A 7 33.49 -7.69 -23.41
N ILE A 8 34.33 -8.35 -24.23
CA ILE A 8 35.55 -9.01 -23.75
C ILE A 8 36.52 -7.99 -23.14
N PHE A 9 36.64 -6.81 -23.76
CA PHE A 9 37.47 -5.72 -23.22
C PHE A 9 36.98 -5.18 -21.88
N ILE A 10 35.66 -4.99 -21.73
CA ILE A 10 35.04 -4.56 -20.47
C ILE A 10 35.26 -5.61 -19.37
N ILE A 11 35.03 -6.90 -19.66
CA ILE A 11 35.25 -8.00 -18.70
C ILE A 11 36.72 -8.06 -18.28
N ALA A 12 37.66 -8.00 -19.23
CA ALA A 12 39.09 -8.05 -18.93
C ALA A 12 39.57 -6.83 -18.13
N THR A 13 38.94 -5.67 -18.30
CA THR A 13 39.24 -4.45 -17.52
C THR A 13 38.68 -4.56 -16.10
N LEU A 14 37.48 -5.13 -15.95
CA LEU A 14 36.84 -5.34 -14.66
C LEU A 14 37.51 -6.46 -13.85
N ASP A 15 38.00 -7.52 -14.49
CA ASP A 15 38.77 -8.57 -13.83
C ASP A 15 40.14 -8.07 -13.34
N LYS A 16 40.67 -6.99 -13.94
CA LYS A 16 41.86 -6.29 -13.42
C LYS A 16 41.55 -5.43 -12.18
N LEU A 17 40.28 -5.07 -11.95
CA LEU A 17 39.84 -4.46 -10.70
C LEU A 17 39.63 -5.58 -9.67
N ASN A 18 40.73 -6.05 -9.07
CA ASN A 18 40.74 -7.11 -8.04
C ASN A 18 39.75 -6.88 -6.86
N ASN A 19 39.19 -5.68 -6.73
CA ASN A 19 38.25 -5.29 -5.68
C ASN A 19 36.84 -4.95 -6.17
N PHE A 20 36.45 -5.28 -7.41
CA PHE A 20 35.15 -4.88 -7.95
C PHE A 20 33.97 -5.39 -7.10
N GLN A 21 34.02 -6.66 -6.67
CA GLN A 21 33.04 -7.23 -5.75
C GLN A 21 32.94 -6.41 -4.45
N ASN A 22 34.08 -6.08 -3.85
CA ASN A 22 34.16 -5.29 -2.63
C ASN A 22 33.60 -3.87 -2.83
N ILE A 23 33.79 -3.27 -4.00
CA ILE A 23 33.24 -1.95 -4.34
C ILE A 23 31.71 -2.01 -4.39
N ILE A 24 31.13 -2.98 -5.10
CA ILE A 24 29.67 -3.09 -5.21
C ILE A 24 29.04 -3.40 -3.85
N GLN A 25 29.60 -4.35 -3.10
CA GLN A 25 29.13 -4.66 -1.75
C GLN A 25 29.29 -3.45 -0.82
N GLY A 26 30.40 -2.71 -0.91
CA GLY A 26 30.65 -1.49 -0.15
C GLY A 26 29.62 -0.39 -0.44
N ILE A 27 29.26 -0.18 -1.71
CA ILE A 27 28.19 0.76 -2.09
C ILE A 27 26.85 0.30 -1.51
N GLY A 28 26.52 -0.99 -1.63
CA GLY A 28 25.32 -1.57 -1.04
C GLY A 28 25.23 -1.34 0.46
N LEU A 29 26.32 -1.60 1.17
CA LEU A 29 26.43 -1.38 2.62
C LEU A 29 26.32 0.10 2.98
N ALA A 30 26.93 1.00 2.22
CA ALA A 30 26.82 2.44 2.45
C ALA A 30 25.36 2.91 2.31
N LEU A 31 24.66 2.47 1.27
CA LEU A 31 23.24 2.79 1.05
C LEU A 31 22.35 2.23 2.17
N LEU A 32 22.59 1.00 2.62
CA LEU A 32 21.87 0.42 3.76
C LEU A 32 22.18 1.15 5.06
N THR A 33 23.43 1.58 5.26
CA THR A 33 23.84 2.36 6.44
C THR A 33 23.10 3.70 6.51
N ILE A 34 22.77 4.31 5.37
CA ILE A 34 21.91 5.51 5.32
C ILE A 34 20.45 5.14 5.59
N LEU A 35 19.96 4.07 4.98
CA LEU A 35 18.55 3.70 5.01
C LEU A 35 18.09 3.18 6.38
N ILE A 36 18.92 2.42 7.09
CA ILE A 36 18.55 1.79 8.38
C ILE A 36 18.20 2.86 9.44
N PRO A 37 19.05 3.86 9.75
CA PRO A 37 18.71 4.92 10.68
C PRO A 37 17.49 5.73 10.22
N LEU A 38 17.38 5.99 8.92
CA LEU A 38 16.25 6.73 8.34
C LEU A 38 14.92 5.97 8.56
N ALA A 39 14.92 4.65 8.35
CA ALA A 39 13.78 3.79 8.61
C ALA A 39 13.41 3.76 10.09
N ILE A 40 14.41 3.64 10.97
CA ILE A 40 14.20 3.65 12.42
C ILE A 40 13.57 4.97 12.85
N ALA A 41 14.11 6.11 12.41
CA ALA A 41 13.61 7.44 12.78
C ALA A 41 12.16 7.65 12.34
N VAL A 42 11.83 7.32 11.09
CA VAL A 42 10.48 7.49 10.53
C VAL A 42 9.47 6.55 11.20
N LEU A 43 9.83 5.29 11.42
CA LEU A 43 8.94 4.33 12.08
C LEU A 43 8.76 4.68 13.55
N ALA A 44 9.83 5.06 14.26
CA ALA A 44 9.76 5.46 15.66
C ALA A 44 8.84 6.66 15.87
N ASP A 45 8.92 7.69 15.01
CA ASP A 45 8.00 8.84 15.03
C ASP A 45 6.54 8.40 14.93
N ILE A 46 6.22 7.48 14.01
CA ILE A 46 4.85 6.96 13.83
C ILE A 46 4.39 6.10 15.00
N TYR A 47 5.25 5.23 15.50
CA TYR A 47 4.93 4.40 16.67
C TYR A 47 4.73 5.26 17.92
N GLN A 48 5.48 6.36 18.06
CA GLN A 48 5.30 7.32 19.13
C GLN A 48 3.95 8.03 19.01
N LYS A 49 3.62 8.59 17.84
CA LYS A 49 2.30 9.19 17.57
C LYS A 49 1.14 8.24 17.83
N ARG A 50 1.33 6.95 17.52
CA ARG A 50 0.36 5.88 17.83
C ARG A 50 0.16 5.71 19.32
N LYS A 51 1.24 5.73 20.10
CA LYS A 51 1.22 5.56 21.56
C LYS A 51 0.54 6.75 22.24
N ASP A 52 0.80 7.95 21.73
CA ASP A 52 0.24 9.21 22.26
C ASP A 52 -1.23 9.41 21.87
N LYS A 53 -1.83 8.43 21.16
CA LYS A 53 -3.22 8.44 20.65
C LYS A 53 -3.54 9.69 19.82
N GLU A 54 -2.53 10.28 19.19
CA GLU A 54 -2.73 11.33 18.23
C GLU A 54 -3.55 10.75 17.08
N LYS A 55 -4.76 11.27 16.87
CA LYS A 55 -5.66 10.84 15.79
C LYS A 55 -5.22 11.41 14.43
N GLU A 56 -3.92 11.52 14.19
CA GLU A 56 -3.38 12.12 12.96
C GLU A 56 -2.93 11.04 11.98
N PHE A 57 -3.88 10.43 11.25
CA PHE A 57 -3.64 9.51 10.13
C PHE A 57 -2.61 8.37 10.39
N VAL A 58 -2.29 8.05 11.64
CA VAL A 58 -1.15 7.21 12.03
C VAL A 58 -1.18 5.83 11.37
N TYR A 59 -2.35 5.21 11.33
CA TYR A 59 -2.53 3.90 10.68
C TYR A 59 -2.35 3.98 9.17
N LEU A 60 -2.92 5.00 8.52
CA LEU A 60 -2.69 5.26 7.10
C LEU A 60 -1.19 5.47 6.82
N ASP A 61 -0.52 6.29 7.62
CA ASP A 61 0.91 6.60 7.44
C ASP A 61 1.79 5.37 7.57
N LEU A 62 1.51 4.51 8.55
CA LEU A 62 2.21 3.25 8.69
C LEU A 62 2.11 2.41 7.41
N HIS A 63 0.90 2.20 6.90
CA HIS A 63 0.68 1.44 5.67
C HIS A 63 1.33 2.08 4.45
N VAL A 64 1.20 3.41 4.30
CA VAL A 64 1.84 4.17 3.22
C VAL A 64 3.35 4.02 3.25
N ILE A 65 3.95 4.07 4.44
CA ILE A 65 5.39 3.99 4.59
C ILE A 65 5.92 2.61 4.25
N LEU A 66 5.28 1.55 4.75
CA LEU A 66 5.71 0.18 4.50
C LEU A 66 5.52 -0.23 3.02
N ASP A 67 4.40 0.14 2.41
CA ASP A 67 4.05 -0.35 1.06
C ASP A 67 4.42 0.59 -0.08
N ASN A 68 4.45 1.91 0.16
CA ASN A 68 4.67 2.90 -0.90
C ASN A 68 6.04 3.61 -0.80
N VAL A 69 6.40 4.06 0.40
CA VAL A 69 7.64 4.82 0.63
C VAL A 69 8.84 3.88 0.64
N PHE A 70 8.94 2.98 1.62
CA PHE A 70 9.97 1.95 1.65
C PHE A 70 9.70 0.85 0.63
N ASN A 71 8.43 0.45 0.49
CA ASN A 71 8.02 -0.71 -0.28
C ASN A 71 8.87 -1.93 0.11
N ILE A 72 8.61 -2.49 1.29
CA ILE A 72 9.44 -3.53 1.92
C ILE A 72 9.77 -4.68 0.97
N LYS A 73 8.82 -5.10 0.13
CA LYS A 73 9.03 -6.16 -0.86
C LYS A 73 10.11 -5.78 -1.88
N LEU A 74 10.05 -4.55 -2.39
CA LEU A 74 11.05 -4.01 -3.30
C LEU A 74 12.40 -3.80 -2.61
N LEU A 75 12.39 -3.35 -1.35
CA LEU A 75 13.60 -3.20 -0.56
C LEU A 75 14.33 -4.55 -0.38
N ILE A 76 13.62 -5.57 0.09
CA ILE A 76 14.18 -6.92 0.26
C ILE A 76 14.73 -7.43 -1.08
N LEU A 77 13.95 -7.31 -2.16
CA LEU A 77 14.39 -7.69 -3.50
C LEU A 77 15.66 -6.94 -3.91
N SER A 78 15.73 -5.64 -3.67
CA SER A 78 16.90 -4.82 -4.03
C SER A 78 18.15 -5.24 -3.26
N VAL A 79 18.04 -5.57 -1.96
CA VAL A 79 19.14 -6.11 -1.17
C VAL A 79 19.61 -7.44 -1.75
N PHE A 80 18.69 -8.36 -2.05
CA PHE A 80 19.05 -9.61 -2.71
C PHE A 80 19.75 -9.37 -4.05
N LEU A 81 19.27 -8.45 -4.88
CA LEU A 81 19.88 -8.14 -6.16
C LEU A 81 21.30 -7.57 -6.04
N ILE A 82 21.60 -6.83 -4.98
CA ILE A 82 22.95 -6.28 -4.75
C ILE A 82 23.92 -7.36 -4.28
N PHE A 83 23.53 -8.13 -3.27
CA PHE A 83 24.47 -9.02 -2.57
C PHE A 83 24.50 -10.43 -3.14
N LEU A 84 23.35 -10.99 -3.54
CA LEU A 84 23.27 -12.39 -3.99
C LEU A 84 24.15 -12.67 -5.22
N PRO A 85 24.14 -11.84 -6.28
CA PRO A 85 24.98 -12.09 -7.45
C PRO A 85 26.49 -12.02 -7.13
N MET A 86 26.85 -11.19 -6.14
CA MET A 86 28.24 -11.01 -5.72
C MET A 86 28.79 -12.20 -4.95
N PHE A 87 27.95 -13.02 -4.29
CA PHE A 87 28.41 -14.27 -3.65
C PHE A 87 28.96 -15.29 -4.65
N PHE A 88 28.53 -15.23 -5.91
CA PHE A 88 28.96 -16.16 -6.95
C PHE A 88 30.04 -15.58 -7.85
N TRP A 89 30.57 -14.38 -7.56
CA TRP A 89 31.47 -13.63 -8.45
C TRP A 89 32.66 -14.46 -8.95
N ASP A 90 33.33 -15.18 -8.05
CA ASP A 90 34.54 -15.96 -8.37
C ASP A 90 34.25 -17.22 -9.21
N ILE A 91 33.01 -17.71 -9.18
CA ILE A 91 32.58 -18.91 -9.92
C ILE A 91 32.13 -18.55 -11.34
N LEU A 92 31.71 -17.31 -11.57
CA LEU A 92 31.15 -16.86 -12.83
C LEU A 92 32.25 -16.64 -13.89
N ILE A 93 31.96 -17.02 -15.13
CA ILE A 93 32.92 -16.92 -16.25
C ILE A 93 32.33 -16.03 -17.34
N GLY A 94 33.16 -15.15 -17.92
CA GLY A 94 32.85 -14.41 -19.13
C GLY A 94 31.57 -13.58 -19.04
N SER A 95 30.61 -13.85 -19.93
CA SER A 95 29.35 -13.09 -20.06
C SER A 95 28.46 -13.14 -18.82
N TYR A 96 28.56 -14.18 -17.98
CA TYR A 96 27.77 -14.27 -16.76
C TYR A 96 28.17 -13.22 -15.71
N LYS A 97 29.44 -12.78 -15.69
CA LYS A 97 29.87 -11.67 -14.83
C LYS A 97 29.18 -10.35 -15.21
N LEU A 98 28.96 -10.11 -16.51
CA LEU A 98 28.24 -8.92 -16.98
C LEU A 98 26.79 -8.91 -16.54
N ILE A 99 26.11 -10.06 -16.60
CA ILE A 99 24.73 -10.20 -16.12
C ILE A 99 24.68 -9.86 -14.62
N THR A 100 25.61 -10.38 -13.82
CA THR A 100 25.74 -10.08 -12.39
C THR A 100 25.93 -8.59 -12.10
N ILE A 101 26.75 -7.90 -12.90
CA ILE A 101 26.95 -6.45 -12.77
C ILE A 101 25.66 -5.69 -13.04
N ILE A 102 24.94 -6.03 -14.11
CA ILE A 102 23.67 -5.40 -14.46
C ILE A 102 22.65 -5.61 -13.35
N LEU A 103 22.54 -6.84 -12.84
CA LEU A 103 21.62 -7.20 -11.76
C LEU A 103 21.90 -6.40 -10.48
N SER A 104 23.18 -6.31 -10.10
CA SER A 104 23.61 -5.60 -8.88
C SER A 104 23.43 -4.10 -9.01
N SER A 105 23.72 -3.55 -10.20
CA SER A 105 23.50 -2.13 -10.52
C SER A 105 22.01 -1.79 -10.44
N PHE A 106 21.14 -2.67 -10.94
CA PHE A 106 19.70 -2.50 -10.82
C PHE A 106 19.25 -2.49 -9.34
N GLY A 107 19.80 -3.37 -8.51
CA GLY A 107 19.57 -3.35 -7.07
C GLY A 107 19.98 -2.03 -6.41
N ILE A 108 21.17 -1.50 -6.72
CA ILE A 108 21.66 -0.20 -6.23
C ILE A 108 20.71 0.94 -6.61
N ILE A 109 20.25 0.97 -7.87
CA ILE A 109 19.31 1.97 -8.36
C ILE A 109 18.01 1.90 -7.57
N LEU A 110 17.47 0.70 -7.33
CA LEU A 110 16.25 0.52 -6.55
C LEU A 110 16.38 1.06 -5.12
N VAL A 111 17.47 0.76 -4.41
CA VAL A 111 17.71 1.30 -3.06
C VAL A 111 17.82 2.82 -3.09
N THR A 112 18.52 3.37 -4.07
CA THR A 112 18.65 4.83 -4.25
C THR A 112 17.29 5.50 -4.46
N VAL A 113 16.41 4.91 -5.28
CA VAL A 113 15.03 5.39 -5.47
C VAL A 113 14.23 5.34 -4.17
N ILE A 114 14.41 4.30 -3.35
CA ILE A 114 13.76 4.19 -2.04
C ILE A 114 14.24 5.32 -1.11
N ILE A 115 15.54 5.58 -1.02
CA ILE A 115 16.09 6.68 -0.21
C ILE A 115 15.48 8.02 -0.65
N ILE A 116 15.41 8.28 -1.96
CA ILE A 116 14.80 9.50 -2.51
C ILE A 116 13.33 9.61 -2.10
N LYS A 117 12.55 8.52 -2.15
CA LYS A 117 11.15 8.53 -1.70
C LYS A 117 11.02 8.86 -0.21
N VAL A 118 11.85 8.25 0.63
CA VAL A 118 11.84 8.53 2.07
C VAL A 118 12.20 9.99 2.34
N TYR A 119 13.18 10.55 1.62
CA TYR A 119 13.50 11.97 1.70
C TYR A 119 12.30 12.86 1.34
N HIS A 120 11.60 12.57 0.24
CA HIS A 120 10.40 13.33 -0.14
C HIS A 120 9.26 13.20 0.88
N TRP A 121 9.11 12.03 1.51
CA TRP A 121 8.16 11.84 2.60
C TRP A 121 8.47 12.75 3.78
N ILE A 122 9.73 12.75 4.25
CA ILE A 122 10.19 13.58 5.38
C ILE A 122 10.07 15.08 5.07
N LYS A 123 10.31 15.49 3.82
CA LYS A 123 10.20 16.90 3.38
C LYS A 123 8.77 17.45 3.39
N GLY A 124 7.75 16.61 3.60
CA GLY A 124 6.36 17.05 3.79
C GLY A 124 5.42 16.74 2.63
N ASN A 125 5.84 15.98 1.60
CA ASN A 125 4.94 15.54 0.52
C ASN A 125 4.04 14.36 0.94
N ILE A 126 3.64 14.32 2.21
CA ILE A 126 2.96 13.20 2.88
C ILE A 126 1.64 12.85 2.18
N PHE A 127 0.84 13.86 1.80
CA PHE A 127 -0.47 13.63 1.19
C PHE A 127 -0.40 13.03 -0.22
N ASP A 128 0.64 13.33 -1.00
CA ASP A 128 0.83 12.71 -2.31
C ASP A 128 1.05 11.21 -2.19
N PHE A 129 1.86 10.80 -1.20
CA PHE A 129 2.08 9.39 -0.90
C PHE A 129 0.82 8.71 -0.34
N ARG A 130 0.05 9.39 0.52
CA ARG A 130 -1.24 8.91 1.05
C ARG A 130 -2.24 8.64 -0.07
N PHE A 131 -2.50 9.62 -0.94
CA PHE A 131 -3.45 9.45 -2.04
C PHE A 131 -2.97 8.43 -3.06
N SER A 132 -1.67 8.40 -3.36
CA SER A 132 -1.07 7.39 -4.25
C SER A 132 -1.20 5.97 -3.70
N TYR A 133 -1.12 5.79 -2.39
CA TYR A 133 -1.36 4.50 -1.72
C TYR A 133 -2.85 4.10 -1.81
N LEU A 134 -3.77 5.00 -1.44
CA LEU A 134 -5.21 4.72 -1.43
C LEU A 134 -5.78 4.34 -2.81
N LYS A 135 -5.24 4.95 -3.88
CA LYS A 135 -5.60 4.57 -5.25
C LYS A 135 -5.20 3.13 -5.58
N ARG A 136 -4.09 2.63 -5.03
CA ARG A 136 -3.51 1.32 -5.36
C ARG A 136 -3.84 0.19 -4.39
N VAL A 137 -4.23 0.48 -3.15
CA VAL A 137 -4.55 -0.57 -2.16
C VAL A 137 -5.71 -1.45 -2.65
N LYS A 138 -5.48 -2.76 -2.69
CA LYS A 138 -6.46 -3.77 -3.14
C LYS A 138 -6.81 -4.80 -2.07
N LYS A 139 -5.96 -4.97 -1.05
CA LYS A 139 -6.17 -5.98 -0.01
C LYS A 139 -7.32 -5.54 0.91
N TYR A 140 -8.31 -6.41 1.07
CA TYR A 140 -9.57 -6.06 1.76
C TYR A 140 -9.37 -5.79 3.26
N ASP A 141 -8.50 -6.53 3.94
CA ASP A 141 -8.22 -6.31 5.37
C ASP A 141 -7.63 -4.92 5.62
N ASP A 142 -6.64 -4.55 4.81
CA ASP A 142 -5.93 -3.27 4.91
C ASP A 142 -6.86 -2.11 4.52
N LEU A 143 -7.75 -2.31 3.54
CA LEU A 143 -8.74 -1.31 3.11
C LEU A 143 -9.63 -0.84 4.26
N GLY A 144 -10.18 -1.77 5.04
CA GLY A 144 -11.08 -1.42 6.15
C GLY A 144 -10.38 -0.62 7.24
N ILE A 145 -9.18 -1.06 7.64
CA ILE A 145 -8.39 -0.38 8.70
C ILE A 145 -7.99 1.03 8.25
N VAL A 146 -7.47 1.14 7.03
CA VAL A 146 -6.96 2.41 6.51
C VAL A 146 -8.08 3.43 6.33
N TRP A 147 -9.20 3.05 5.71
CA TRP A 147 -10.31 3.98 5.51
C TRP A 147 -10.97 4.39 6.82
N LYS A 148 -11.17 3.46 7.75
CA LYS A 148 -11.68 3.79 9.08
C LYS A 148 -10.79 4.82 9.77
N SER A 149 -9.46 4.62 9.73
CA SER A 149 -8.51 5.54 10.36
C SER A 149 -8.52 6.95 9.77
N ILE A 150 -8.90 7.11 8.50
CA ILE A 150 -9.07 8.42 7.87
C ILE A 150 -10.31 9.11 8.43
N TRP A 151 -11.41 8.38 8.56
CA TRP A 151 -12.68 8.93 9.03
C TRP A 151 -12.70 9.23 10.52
N GLU A 152 -11.85 8.57 11.33
CA GLU A 152 -11.64 8.88 12.74
C GLU A 152 -10.95 10.24 12.99
N VAL A 153 -10.37 10.86 11.95
CA VAL A 153 -9.71 12.17 12.06
C VAL A 153 -10.75 13.28 12.02
N ALA A 154 -11.04 13.88 13.19
CA ALA A 154 -12.14 14.83 13.36
C ALA A 154 -12.01 16.16 12.59
N LYS A 155 -10.79 16.61 12.26
CA LYS A 155 -10.57 17.90 11.58
C LYS A 155 -9.65 17.73 10.38
N ILE A 156 -10.23 17.36 9.25
CA ILE A 156 -9.52 17.30 7.97
C ILE A 156 -9.71 18.63 7.23
N ASP A 157 -8.64 19.18 6.68
CA ASP A 157 -8.74 20.33 5.78
C ASP A 157 -9.69 20.01 4.60
N PHE A 158 -10.57 20.96 4.26
CA PHE A 158 -11.64 20.74 3.28
C PHE A 158 -11.12 20.25 1.93
N GLN A 159 -10.01 20.80 1.43
CA GLN A 159 -9.48 20.43 0.11
C GLN A 159 -8.93 18.99 0.14
N LYS A 160 -8.33 18.59 1.25
CA LYS A 160 -7.83 17.22 1.46
C LYS A 160 -8.98 16.23 1.66
N GLU A 161 -10.00 16.61 2.41
CA GLU A 161 -11.21 15.82 2.62
C GLU A 161 -11.92 15.54 1.29
N LYS A 162 -12.02 16.56 0.43
CA LYS A 162 -12.58 16.41 -0.93
C LYS A 162 -11.83 15.37 -1.75
N GLU A 163 -10.50 15.37 -1.72
CA GLU A 163 -9.69 14.36 -2.42
C GLU A 163 -9.83 12.97 -1.79
N PHE A 164 -9.88 12.84 -0.46
CA PHE A 164 -10.18 11.57 0.20
C PHE A 164 -11.53 11.02 -0.25
N CYS A 165 -12.58 11.83 -0.24
CA CYS A 165 -13.92 11.44 -0.68
C CYS A 165 -13.91 11.03 -2.15
N LYS A 166 -13.24 11.77 -3.03
CA LYS A 166 -13.11 11.38 -4.45
C LYS A 166 -12.50 10.00 -4.63
N VAL A 167 -11.40 9.71 -3.92
CA VAL A 167 -10.74 8.40 -3.96
C VAL A 167 -11.62 7.31 -3.33
N PHE A 168 -12.30 7.62 -2.22
CA PHE A 168 -13.23 6.71 -1.55
C PHE A 168 -14.40 6.33 -2.46
N PHE A 169 -15.02 7.32 -3.09
CA PHE A 169 -16.20 7.16 -3.94
C PHE A 169 -15.88 6.29 -5.15
N SER A 170 -14.75 6.57 -5.80
CA SER A 170 -14.25 5.74 -6.89
C SER A 170 -13.97 4.30 -6.45
N LYS A 171 -13.46 4.10 -5.22
CA LYS A 171 -13.22 2.76 -4.67
C LYS A 171 -14.53 2.01 -4.42
N ILE A 172 -15.54 2.65 -3.83
CA ILE A 172 -16.86 2.04 -3.60
C ILE A 172 -17.51 1.64 -4.92
N ASP A 173 -17.51 2.53 -5.91
CA ASP A 173 -18.05 2.24 -7.25
C ASP A 173 -17.38 1.00 -7.86
N HIS A 174 -16.04 0.93 -7.79
CA HIS A 174 -15.29 -0.23 -8.27
C HIS A 174 -15.65 -1.51 -7.50
N LEU A 175 -15.75 -1.45 -6.16
CA LEU A 175 -16.08 -2.62 -5.34
C LEU A 175 -17.50 -3.14 -5.61
N LEU A 176 -18.46 -2.24 -5.86
CA LEU A 176 -19.83 -2.61 -6.23
C LEU A 176 -19.92 -3.29 -7.60
N GLY A 177 -18.99 -3.00 -8.50
CA GLY A 177 -18.86 -3.69 -9.79
C GLY A 177 -18.19 -5.07 -9.72
N LEU A 178 -17.58 -5.44 -8.58
CA LEU A 178 -16.90 -6.73 -8.40
C LEU A 178 -17.86 -7.83 -7.90
N PRO A 179 -17.55 -9.11 -8.17
CA PRO A 179 -18.36 -10.23 -7.68
C PRO A 179 -18.29 -10.38 -6.14
N LYS A 180 -19.46 -10.66 -5.56
CA LYS A 180 -19.82 -11.21 -4.23
C LYS A 180 -18.92 -10.98 -3.00
N ASN A 181 -17.63 -11.27 -3.06
CA ASN A 181 -16.69 -11.08 -1.94
C ASN A 181 -16.42 -9.60 -1.63
N SER A 182 -16.77 -8.69 -2.54
CA SER A 182 -16.66 -7.25 -2.33
C SER A 182 -17.79 -6.64 -1.49
N LEU A 183 -18.92 -7.33 -1.30
CA LEU A 183 -20.10 -6.75 -0.63
C LEU A 183 -19.90 -6.54 0.87
N GLU A 184 -19.21 -7.47 1.53
CA GLU A 184 -18.93 -7.38 2.96
C GLU A 184 -18.02 -6.20 3.27
N ILE A 185 -16.90 -6.09 2.55
CA ILE A 185 -15.98 -4.97 2.68
C ILE A 185 -16.63 -3.65 2.28
N THR A 186 -17.45 -3.62 1.22
CA THR A 186 -18.18 -2.40 0.82
C THR A 186 -19.15 -1.95 1.92
N SER A 187 -19.91 -2.89 2.48
CA SER A 187 -20.84 -2.61 3.58
C SER A 187 -20.11 -2.08 4.81
N LYS A 188 -18.95 -2.66 5.14
CA LYS A 188 -18.10 -2.20 6.25
C LYS A 188 -17.59 -0.78 6.01
N LEU A 189 -17.03 -0.50 4.83
CA LEU A 189 -16.50 0.81 4.47
C LEU A 189 -17.57 1.91 4.52
N LEU A 190 -18.78 1.63 4.01
CA LEU A 190 -19.90 2.58 4.09
C LEU A 190 -20.35 2.81 5.53
N ASN A 191 -20.41 1.76 6.35
CA ASN A 191 -20.78 1.88 7.75
C ASN A 191 -19.73 2.68 8.56
N ASP A 192 -18.45 2.41 8.31
CA ASP A 192 -17.35 3.18 8.91
C ASP A 192 -17.47 4.66 8.53
N PHE A 193 -17.70 4.98 7.26
CA PHE A 193 -17.93 6.36 6.82
C PHE A 193 -19.14 7.00 7.49
N TYR A 194 -20.27 6.29 7.56
CA TYR A 194 -21.50 6.77 8.21
C TYR A 194 -21.30 7.09 9.69
N ASN A 195 -20.57 6.24 10.42
CA ASN A 195 -20.30 6.43 11.85
C ASN A 195 -19.57 7.74 12.16
N PHE A 196 -18.79 8.27 11.20
CA PHE A 196 -18.04 9.52 11.35
C PHE A 196 -18.60 10.67 10.52
N ILE A 197 -19.82 10.54 9.98
CA ILE A 197 -20.39 11.54 9.07
C ILE A 197 -20.59 12.90 9.74
N ASN A 198 -20.91 12.90 11.03
CA ASN A 198 -21.12 14.10 11.84
C ASN A 198 -19.82 14.90 12.08
N GLU A 199 -18.66 14.27 11.89
CA GLU A 199 -17.35 14.92 11.98
C GLU A 199 -16.88 15.50 10.63
N ARG A 200 -17.63 15.30 9.55
CA ARG A 200 -17.26 15.73 8.20
C ARG A 200 -17.75 17.15 7.92
N SER A 201 -17.11 17.82 6.97
CA SER A 201 -17.57 19.13 6.52
C SER A 201 -18.97 19.08 5.90
N ILE A 202 -19.90 19.88 6.42
CA ILE A 202 -21.25 20.06 5.87
C ILE A 202 -21.18 20.49 4.39
N VAL A 203 -20.22 21.35 4.06
CA VAL A 203 -19.96 21.82 2.70
C VAL A 203 -19.67 20.64 1.78
N LEU A 204 -18.94 19.63 2.24
CA LEU A 204 -18.62 18.45 1.44
C LEU A 204 -19.83 17.53 1.21
N LEU A 205 -20.78 17.52 2.14
CA LEU A 205 -22.02 16.74 2.03
C LEU A 205 -23.06 17.42 1.14
N VAL A 206 -23.07 18.76 1.09
CA VAL A 206 -24.11 19.56 0.41
C VAL A 206 -23.66 20.13 -0.94
N VAL A 207 -22.40 20.58 -1.07
CA VAL A 207 -21.93 21.32 -2.27
C VAL A 207 -21.69 20.44 -3.50
N PRO A 208 -21.13 19.23 -3.42
CA PRO A 208 -21.12 18.37 -4.59
C PRO A 208 -22.55 17.81 -4.70
N GLU A 209 -23.32 18.33 -5.66
CA GLU A 209 -24.75 18.01 -5.90
C GLU A 209 -25.07 16.50 -5.96
N ASN A 210 -24.05 15.67 -6.14
CA ASN A 210 -24.16 14.22 -6.27
C ASN A 210 -23.68 13.42 -5.05
N THR A 211 -23.14 14.02 -3.99
CA THR A 211 -22.58 13.25 -2.85
C THR A 211 -23.66 12.45 -2.12
N PHE A 212 -24.70 13.12 -1.64
CA PHE A 212 -25.77 12.47 -0.88
C PHE A 212 -26.60 11.49 -1.72
N PRO A 213 -27.05 11.82 -2.95
CA PRO A 213 -27.71 10.86 -3.83
C PRO A 213 -26.86 9.60 -4.07
N LYS A 214 -25.55 9.75 -4.26
CA LYS A 214 -24.65 8.63 -4.53
C LYS A 214 -24.45 7.72 -3.32
N ILE A 215 -24.37 8.29 -2.12
CA ILE A 215 -24.35 7.50 -0.87
C ILE A 215 -25.62 6.64 -0.77
N LEU A 216 -26.80 7.24 -1.00
CA LEU A 216 -28.07 6.50 -1.00
C LEU A 216 -28.09 5.39 -2.07
N GLU A 217 -27.63 5.69 -3.28
CA GLU A 217 -27.52 4.73 -4.37
C GLU A 217 -26.64 3.53 -3.99
N TRP A 218 -25.51 3.75 -3.32
CA TRP A 218 -24.64 2.67 -2.86
C TRP A 218 -25.30 1.80 -1.78
N HIS A 219 -25.91 2.43 -0.77
CA HIS A 219 -26.63 1.68 0.27
C HIS A 219 -27.74 0.83 -0.35
N PHE A 220 -28.48 1.37 -1.32
CA PHE A 220 -29.51 0.65 -2.06
C PHE A 220 -28.93 -0.53 -2.86
N LYS A 221 -27.84 -0.32 -3.61
CA LYS A 221 -27.14 -1.38 -4.36
C LYS A 221 -26.62 -2.49 -3.45
N VAL A 222 -26.01 -2.15 -2.30
CA VAL A 222 -25.56 -3.14 -1.32
C VAL A 222 -26.74 -3.94 -0.77
N TRP A 223 -27.85 -3.27 -0.44
CA TRP A 223 -29.06 -3.93 0.05
C TRP A 223 -29.67 -4.88 -1.00
N GLN A 224 -29.83 -4.43 -2.25
CA GLN A 224 -30.35 -5.25 -3.34
C GLN A 224 -29.50 -6.50 -3.56
N ASN A 225 -28.17 -6.34 -3.58
CA ASN A 225 -27.25 -7.46 -3.78
C ASN A 225 -27.31 -8.47 -2.62
N LYS A 226 -27.40 -8.00 -1.36
CA LYS A 226 -27.62 -8.87 -0.20
C LYS A 226 -28.97 -9.59 -0.28
N TYR A 227 -30.03 -8.90 -0.71
CA TYR A 227 -31.36 -9.49 -0.85
C TYR A 227 -31.41 -10.59 -1.93
N ILE A 228 -30.84 -10.32 -3.12
CA ILE A 228 -30.73 -11.31 -4.20
C ILE A 228 -29.93 -12.54 -3.73
N TYR A 229 -28.84 -12.30 -2.98
CA TYR A 229 -28.05 -13.35 -2.38
C TYR A 229 -28.88 -14.22 -1.42
N ILE A 230 -29.60 -13.61 -0.48
CA ILE A 230 -30.46 -14.31 0.47
C ILE A 230 -31.57 -15.08 -0.27
N LYS A 231 -32.22 -14.47 -1.27
CA LYS A 231 -33.25 -15.11 -2.10
C LYS A 231 -32.74 -16.35 -2.83
N LYS A 232 -31.49 -16.31 -3.35
CA LYS A 232 -30.85 -17.46 -3.99
C LYS A 232 -30.62 -18.63 -3.03
N TYR A 233 -30.36 -18.36 -1.75
CA TYR A 233 -30.13 -19.38 -0.72
C TYR A 233 -31.41 -19.82 -0.02
N LEU A 234 -32.46 -19.01 -0.01
CA LEU A 234 -33.80 -19.40 0.41
C LEU A 234 -34.38 -20.57 -0.40
N ASN A 235 -33.95 -20.71 -1.66
CA ASN A 235 -34.29 -21.89 -2.49
C ASN A 235 -33.52 -23.17 -2.10
N ASN A 236 -32.57 -23.10 -1.15
CA ASN A 236 -31.74 -24.21 -0.70
C ASN A 236 -31.83 -24.30 0.84
N LYS A 237 -32.93 -24.87 1.34
CA LYS A 237 -33.39 -24.82 2.75
C LYS A 237 -32.33 -25.18 3.79
N ASP A 238 -31.40 -26.08 3.49
CA ASP A 238 -30.39 -26.55 4.44
C ASP A 238 -29.28 -25.52 4.75
N LYS A 239 -28.97 -24.62 3.81
CA LYS A 239 -27.98 -23.54 4.05
C LYS A 239 -28.56 -22.32 4.75
N LEU A 240 -29.89 -22.19 4.77
CA LEU A 240 -30.58 -21.08 5.43
C LEU A 240 -30.45 -21.16 6.96
N LYS A 241 -30.48 -22.39 7.51
CA LYS A 241 -30.44 -22.64 8.96
C LYS A 241 -29.10 -22.21 9.57
N SER A 242 -27.98 -22.37 8.84
CA SER A 242 -26.67 -21.90 9.32
C SER A 242 -26.53 -20.38 9.25
N TYR A 243 -27.21 -19.71 8.31
CA TYR A 243 -27.14 -18.25 8.15
C TYR A 243 -28.05 -17.51 9.13
N LEU A 244 -29.25 -18.03 9.39
CA LEU A 244 -30.16 -17.48 10.40
C LEU A 244 -29.53 -17.53 11.80
N ASN A 245 -28.91 -18.66 12.16
CA ASN A 245 -28.12 -18.76 13.39
C ASN A 245 -27.00 -17.72 13.45
N TYR A 246 -26.29 -17.47 12.34
CA TYR A 246 -25.22 -16.47 12.31
C TYR A 246 -25.74 -15.04 12.47
N SER A 247 -26.90 -14.73 11.87
CA SER A 247 -27.53 -13.41 11.95
C SER A 247 -28.15 -13.12 13.33
N GLU A 248 -28.65 -14.15 14.02
CA GLU A 248 -29.12 -14.04 15.40
C GLU A 248 -27.95 -13.86 16.36
N ILE A 249 -26.85 -14.59 16.17
CA ILE A 249 -25.62 -14.42 16.96
C ILE A 249 -25.02 -13.02 16.76
N LEU A 250 -25.00 -12.50 15.53
CA LEU A 250 -24.58 -11.11 15.25
C LEU A 250 -25.49 -10.08 15.92
N ARG A 251 -26.80 -10.33 16.00
CA ARG A 251 -27.74 -9.45 16.70
C ARG A 251 -27.51 -9.43 18.20
N VAL A 252 -27.20 -10.58 18.81
CA VAL A 252 -26.93 -10.71 20.25
C VAL A 252 -25.56 -10.15 20.64
N LEU A 253 -24.56 -10.23 19.75
CA LEU A 253 -23.21 -9.67 20.00
C LEU A 253 -23.12 -8.15 19.79
N HIS A 254 -24.11 -7.53 19.16
CA HIS A 254 -24.17 -6.09 18.90
C HIS A 254 -25.29 -5.37 19.68
N SER A 255 -25.97 -6.06 20.62
CA SER A 255 -26.83 -5.46 21.65
C SER A 255 -26.09 -5.34 22.97
#